data_AF-A0A7U6GL51-F1
#
_entry.id   AF-A0A7U6GL51-F1
#
_cell.length_a   1.000
_cell.length_b   1.000
_cell.length_c   1.000
_cell.angle_alpha   90.00
_cell.angle_beta   90.00
_cell.angle_gamma   90.00
#
_symmetry.space_group_name_H-M   'P 1'
#
loop_
_entity.id
_entity.type
_entity.pdbx_description
1 polymer ?
#
loop_
_entity_poly.entity_id
_entity_poly.type
_entity_poly.pdbx_seq_one_letter_code
_entity_poly.pdbx_strand_id
1 'polypeptide(L)'
;MKNTTFFSTLCVIPACLLASSAFAQGVLENPRDNSFQSGTGVFSGWYCDAEKIELIIDDRPAKTAAYGTPRGDTKSVCGDTDNGFGLLFSFNMFGAGIHTVRALADGVEFDRATFSVDYLDPDYVRGLASWVDISVPELGKKATLLWQESLQGYTISNVRDLEYSLDDVFAAAVGAWSGTWQSARSAGGIFDMTMEKVQIPGRGETLQPTQITITNTGCSEKSRQTSPIASLDDLSSDVVMKDDSQVHLTFLPTETLSTITGVFVFNSGPCKGLDGAFTVLK
;
A
#
# COMPACT_ATOMS: atom_id res chain seq x y z
N MET A 1 -2.66 -85.58 8.21
CA MET A 1 -2.24 -84.25 8.69
C MET A 1 -2.78 -83.19 7.73
N LYS A 2 -3.26 -82.08 8.30
CA LYS A 2 -3.75 -80.83 7.68
C LYS A 2 -5.25 -80.76 7.33
N ASN A 3 -6.01 -80.39 8.37
CA ASN A 3 -7.31 -79.72 8.31
C ASN A 3 -7.16 -78.35 7.63
N THR A 4 -8.11 -77.99 6.75
CA THR A 4 -8.30 -76.60 6.31
C THR A 4 -9.79 -76.26 6.46
N THR A 5 -10.09 -75.42 7.44
CA THR A 5 -11.44 -74.97 7.79
C THR A 5 -11.68 -73.61 7.13
N PHE A 6 -12.78 -73.47 6.41
CA PHE A 6 -13.30 -72.21 5.87
C PHE A 6 -13.72 -71.28 7.02
N PHE A 7 -13.28 -70.02 7.01
CA PHE A 7 -13.82 -68.98 7.88
C PHE A 7 -14.44 -67.84 7.07
N SER A 8 -15.64 -67.50 7.53
CA SER A 8 -16.56 -66.47 7.07
C SER A 8 -15.95 -65.06 7.12
N THR A 9 -16.13 -64.29 6.06
CA THR A 9 -15.72 -62.88 5.98
C THR A 9 -16.75 -62.00 6.69
N LEU A 10 -16.36 -61.43 7.84
CA LEU A 10 -17.08 -60.30 8.45
C LEU A 10 -16.75 -59.01 7.69
N CYS A 11 -17.79 -58.29 7.26
CA CYS A 11 -17.69 -56.92 6.77
C CYS A 11 -17.50 -55.96 7.95
N VAL A 12 -16.35 -55.31 8.03
CA VAL A 12 -16.09 -54.23 8.99
C VAL A 12 -16.32 -52.90 8.28
N ILE A 13 -17.37 -52.19 8.66
CA ILE A 13 -17.67 -50.83 8.19
C ILE A 13 -16.72 -49.86 8.93
N PRO A 14 -15.91 -49.04 8.26
CA PRO A 14 -15.14 -48.00 8.93
C PRO A 14 -16.08 -46.86 9.31
N ALA A 15 -16.13 -46.52 10.60
CA ALA A 15 -16.74 -45.30 11.09
C ALA A 15 -15.99 -44.10 10.49
N CYS A 16 -16.63 -43.43 9.54
CA CYS A 16 -16.14 -42.18 8.96
C CYS A 16 -16.22 -41.11 10.05
N LEU A 17 -15.07 -40.72 10.62
CA LEU A 17 -14.95 -39.55 11.47
C LEU A 17 -15.31 -38.33 10.63
N LEU A 18 -16.55 -37.85 10.78
CA LEU A 18 -16.92 -36.52 10.32
C LEU A 18 -16.12 -35.52 11.16
N ALA A 19 -15.04 -35.00 10.59
CA ALA A 19 -14.44 -33.77 11.08
C ALA A 19 -15.49 -32.68 10.85
N SER A 20 -16.31 -32.40 11.87
CA SER A 20 -17.13 -31.21 11.89
C SER A 20 -16.18 -30.03 11.76
N SER A 21 -16.17 -29.38 10.60
CA SER A 21 -15.60 -28.05 10.47
C SER A 21 -16.26 -27.19 11.55
N ALA A 22 -15.55 -26.89 12.63
CA ALA A 22 -15.99 -25.91 13.58
C ALA A 22 -16.05 -24.60 12.78
N PHE A 23 -17.26 -24.18 12.41
CA PHE A 23 -17.45 -22.83 11.88
C PHE A 23 -16.91 -21.87 12.94
N ALA A 24 -16.08 -20.90 12.52
CA ALA A 24 -15.58 -19.88 13.42
C ALA A 24 -16.80 -19.23 14.11
N GLN A 25 -16.81 -19.24 15.45
CA GLN A 25 -17.90 -18.65 16.23
C GLN A 25 -17.82 -17.11 16.28
N GLY A 26 -16.83 -16.52 15.62
CA GLY A 26 -16.67 -15.08 15.44
C GLY A 26 -15.43 -14.75 14.64
N VAL A 27 -15.30 -13.47 14.28
CA VAL A 27 -14.19 -12.92 13.50
C VAL A 27 -13.89 -11.50 13.97
N LEU A 28 -12.61 -11.19 14.18
CA LEU A 28 -12.12 -9.82 14.26
C LEU A 28 -11.93 -9.31 12.83
N GLU A 29 -12.74 -8.33 12.43
CA GLU A 29 -12.74 -7.82 11.06
C GLU A 29 -11.84 -6.61 10.88
N ASN A 30 -11.76 -5.74 11.88
CA ASN A 30 -10.89 -4.57 11.87
C ASN A 30 -10.20 -4.40 13.23
N PRO A 31 -8.88 -4.20 13.27
CA PRO A 31 -7.93 -4.25 12.15
C PRO A 31 -7.70 -5.68 11.65
N ARG A 32 -7.15 -5.80 10.42
CA ARG A 32 -6.67 -7.08 9.86
C ARG A 32 -5.16 -7.19 10.01
N ASP A 33 -4.63 -8.40 9.89
CA ASP A 33 -3.19 -8.61 9.86
C ASP A 33 -2.50 -7.77 8.78
N ASN A 34 -1.42 -7.11 9.18
CA ASN A 34 -0.60 -6.21 8.36
C ASN A 34 -1.35 -4.97 7.84
N SER A 35 -2.47 -4.59 8.46
CA SER A 35 -3.15 -3.33 8.14
C SER A 35 -2.46 -2.13 8.78
N PHE A 36 -2.75 -0.94 8.24
CA PHE A 36 -2.31 0.35 8.77
C PHE A 36 -3.48 1.05 9.43
N GLN A 37 -3.28 1.62 10.61
CA GLN A 37 -4.30 2.35 11.36
C GLN A 37 -3.76 3.71 11.78
N SER A 38 -4.62 4.72 11.77
CA SER A 38 -4.30 6.09 12.20
C SER A 38 -5.58 6.78 12.65
N GLY A 39 -5.47 7.76 13.54
CA GLY A 39 -6.59 8.59 13.96
C GLY A 39 -7.61 7.84 14.83
N THR A 40 -8.86 8.29 14.76
CA THR A 40 -9.99 7.69 15.47
C THR A 40 -10.65 6.63 14.60
N GLY A 41 -10.76 5.41 15.11
CA GLY A 41 -11.42 4.30 14.40
C GLY A 41 -12.06 3.29 15.35
N VAL A 42 -12.51 2.16 14.80
CA VAL A 42 -13.27 1.15 15.54
C VAL A 42 -12.61 -0.20 15.38
N PHE A 43 -12.28 -0.84 16.50
CA PHE A 43 -12.05 -2.28 16.50
C PHE A 43 -13.41 -2.96 16.36
N SER A 44 -13.61 -3.75 15.31
CA SER A 44 -14.93 -4.29 14.98
C SER A 44 -14.87 -5.71 14.45
N GLY A 45 -15.99 -6.40 14.58
CA GLY A 45 -16.16 -7.76 14.11
C GLY A 45 -17.52 -8.31 14.51
N TRP A 46 -17.60 -9.64 14.56
CA TRP A 46 -18.78 -10.32 15.05
C TRP A 46 -18.42 -11.58 15.85
N TYR A 47 -19.35 -12.01 16.69
CA TYR A 47 -19.32 -13.28 17.42
C TYR A 47 -20.76 -13.79 17.54
N CYS A 48 -20.99 -15.10 17.53
CA CYS A 48 -22.35 -15.65 17.46
C CYS A 48 -23.11 -15.62 18.78
N ASP A 49 -22.44 -15.90 19.90
CA ASP A 49 -23.09 -15.96 21.21
C ASP A 49 -22.06 -15.69 22.30
N ALA A 50 -22.10 -14.50 22.88
CA ALA A 50 -21.20 -14.07 23.94
C ALA A 50 -21.96 -13.22 24.95
N GLU A 51 -21.65 -13.37 26.23
CA GLU A 51 -22.10 -12.42 27.26
C GLU A 51 -21.29 -11.12 27.20
N LYS A 52 -20.01 -11.23 26.85
CA LYS A 52 -19.10 -10.09 26.69
C LYS A 52 -18.06 -10.31 25.60
N ILE A 53 -17.75 -9.23 24.89
CA ILE A 53 -16.58 -9.15 24.01
C ILE A 53 -15.54 -8.22 24.63
N GLU A 54 -14.31 -8.70 24.72
CA GLU A 54 -13.18 -7.97 25.29
C GLU A 54 -12.01 -7.93 24.31
N LEU A 55 -11.34 -6.78 24.24
CA LEU A 55 -10.16 -6.57 23.42
C LEU A 55 -8.95 -6.30 24.32
N ILE A 56 -7.87 -7.06 24.10
CA ILE A 56 -6.57 -6.86 24.73
C ILE A 56 -5.61 -6.34 23.67
N ILE A 57 -5.03 -5.17 23.88
CA ILE A 57 -4.06 -4.56 22.96
C ILE A 57 -2.70 -4.48 23.65
N ASP A 58 -1.65 -5.04 23.05
CA ASP A 58 -0.27 -5.08 23.57
C ASP A 58 -0.17 -5.54 25.03
N ASP A 59 -0.92 -6.59 25.39
CA ASP A 59 -1.00 -7.13 26.76
C ASP A 59 -1.46 -6.12 27.83
N ARG A 60 -2.07 -5.00 27.42
CA ARG A 60 -2.69 -4.02 28.32
C ARG A 60 -4.04 -4.54 28.85
N PRO A 61 -4.59 -3.93 29.92
CA PRO A 61 -5.88 -4.35 30.47
C PRO A 61 -6.98 -4.44 29.41
N ALA A 62 -7.78 -5.50 29.51
CA ALA A 62 -8.90 -5.75 28.61
C ALA A 62 -9.89 -4.58 28.59
N LYS A 63 -10.40 -4.27 27.39
CA LYS A 63 -11.44 -3.27 27.16
C LYS A 63 -12.68 -3.97 26.63
N THR A 64 -13.82 -3.76 27.29
CA THR A 64 -15.09 -4.30 26.83
C THR A 64 -15.57 -3.54 25.59
N ALA A 65 -15.88 -4.27 24.52
CA ALA A 65 -16.52 -3.74 23.33
C ALA A 65 -18.04 -3.74 23.50
N ALA A 66 -18.74 -2.80 22.85
CA ALA A 66 -20.19 -2.90 22.70
C ALA A 66 -20.49 -4.09 21.78
N TYR A 67 -21.44 -4.93 22.15
CA TYR A 67 -21.85 -6.14 21.41
C TYR A 67 -23.38 -6.16 21.27
N GLY A 68 -23.91 -6.86 20.27
CA GLY A 68 -25.36 -6.94 20.02
C GLY A 68 -25.86 -6.13 18.83
N THR A 69 -24.97 -5.56 18.00
CA THR A 69 -25.42 -4.78 16.83
C THR A 69 -25.85 -5.69 15.68
N PRO A 70 -26.92 -5.36 14.93
CA PRO A 70 -27.41 -6.23 13.85
C PRO A 70 -26.41 -6.44 12.70
N ARG A 71 -26.22 -7.71 12.33
CA ARG A 71 -25.36 -8.26 11.28
C ARG A 71 -26.12 -9.33 10.50
N GLY A 72 -26.92 -8.91 9.53
CA GLY A 72 -27.77 -9.81 8.75
C GLY A 72 -26.99 -10.87 7.96
N ASP A 73 -25.74 -10.58 7.62
CA ASP A 73 -24.81 -11.48 6.95
C ASP A 73 -24.37 -12.68 7.80
N THR A 74 -24.47 -12.60 9.12
CA THR A 74 -24.05 -13.67 10.05
C THR A 74 -25.14 -14.71 10.32
N LYS A 75 -26.38 -14.47 9.87
CA LYS A 75 -27.55 -15.29 10.25
C LYS A 75 -27.45 -16.76 9.87
N SER A 76 -26.85 -17.08 8.73
CA SER A 76 -26.66 -18.47 8.31
C SER A 76 -25.65 -19.23 9.18
N VAL A 77 -24.78 -18.51 9.89
CA VAL A 77 -23.72 -19.06 10.73
C VAL A 77 -24.15 -19.10 12.19
N CYS A 78 -24.71 -18.00 12.70
CA CYS A 78 -25.05 -17.83 14.11
C CYS A 78 -26.50 -18.20 14.45
N GLY A 79 -27.41 -18.17 13.47
CA GLY A 79 -28.84 -18.44 13.68
C GLY A 79 -29.68 -17.20 13.99
N ASP A 80 -29.05 -16.07 14.34
CA ASP A 80 -29.65 -14.77 14.66
C ASP A 80 -28.88 -13.64 13.96
N THR A 81 -28.96 -12.39 14.45
CA THR A 81 -28.31 -11.26 13.79
C THR A 81 -27.64 -10.28 14.73
N ASP A 82 -27.84 -10.34 16.03
CA ASP A 82 -27.28 -9.44 17.04
C ASP A 82 -25.83 -9.79 17.40
N ASN A 83 -25.01 -10.00 16.37
CA ASN A 83 -23.69 -10.59 16.49
C ASN A 83 -22.56 -9.57 16.37
N GLY A 84 -22.84 -8.30 16.05
CA GLY A 84 -21.81 -7.30 15.79
C GLY A 84 -21.24 -6.70 17.08
N PHE A 85 -19.92 -6.54 17.14
CA PHE A 85 -19.24 -5.75 18.18
C PHE A 85 -18.43 -4.58 17.64
N GLY A 86 -18.20 -3.59 18.50
CA GLY A 86 -17.39 -2.41 18.22
C GLY A 86 -16.78 -1.77 19.47
N LEU A 87 -15.52 -1.37 19.38
CA LEU A 87 -14.84 -0.50 20.36
C LEU A 87 -14.24 0.70 19.63
N LEU A 88 -14.81 1.89 19.86
CA LEU A 88 -14.26 3.16 19.40
C LEU A 88 -12.96 3.48 20.13
N PHE A 89 -11.90 3.81 19.39
CA PHE A 89 -10.59 4.10 19.96
C PHE A 89 -9.81 5.11 19.11
N SER A 90 -8.89 5.84 19.74
CA SER A 90 -7.88 6.64 19.03
C SER A 90 -6.61 5.82 18.89
N PHE A 91 -6.29 5.39 17.66
CA PHE A 91 -5.09 4.62 17.37
C PHE A 91 -3.81 5.41 17.66
N ASN A 92 -3.85 6.73 17.55
CA ASN A 92 -2.72 7.61 17.86
C ASN A 92 -2.19 7.41 19.29
N MET A 93 -3.06 7.04 20.23
CA MET A 93 -2.69 6.79 21.63
C MET A 93 -1.80 5.56 21.84
N PHE A 94 -1.64 4.71 20.82
CA PHE A 94 -0.72 3.57 20.87
C PHE A 94 0.73 3.98 20.62
N GLY A 95 0.97 5.15 20.01
CA GLY A 95 2.27 5.53 19.46
C GLY A 95 2.53 4.86 18.11
N ALA A 96 3.58 5.30 17.42
CA ALA A 96 3.95 4.71 16.13
C ALA A 96 4.63 3.35 16.34
N GLY A 97 4.30 2.37 15.51
CA GLY A 97 4.87 1.04 15.60
C GLY A 97 3.89 -0.10 15.28
N ILE A 98 4.32 -1.31 15.58
CA ILE A 98 3.52 -2.52 15.42
C ILE A 98 2.83 -2.85 16.73
N HIS A 99 1.53 -3.15 16.65
CA HIS A 99 0.66 -3.48 17.77
C HIS A 99 -0.09 -4.77 17.50
N THR A 100 -0.51 -5.45 18.58
CA THR A 100 -1.32 -6.67 18.48
C THR A 100 -2.60 -6.52 19.29
N VAL A 101 -3.73 -6.80 18.66
CA VAL A 101 -5.03 -6.94 19.33
C VAL A 101 -5.43 -8.40 19.40
N ARG A 102 -5.97 -8.82 20.54
CA ARG A 102 -6.59 -10.12 20.78
C ARG A 102 -8.04 -9.88 21.13
N ALA A 103 -8.94 -10.59 20.44
CA ALA A 103 -10.38 -10.53 20.67
C ALA A 103 -10.83 -11.77 21.45
N LEU A 104 -11.50 -11.52 22.57
CA LEU A 104 -11.96 -12.53 23.50
C LEU A 104 -13.48 -12.48 23.61
N ALA A 105 -14.12 -13.65 23.61
CA ALA A 105 -15.50 -13.86 23.97
C ALA A 105 -15.54 -14.61 25.30
N ASP A 106 -16.17 -14.02 26.32
CA ASP A 106 -16.30 -14.62 27.64
C ASP A 106 -14.97 -15.08 28.27
N GLY A 107 -13.90 -14.35 27.96
CA GLY A 107 -12.54 -14.63 28.44
C GLY A 107 -11.74 -15.65 27.60
N VAL A 108 -12.34 -16.23 26.56
CA VAL A 108 -11.66 -17.12 25.60
C VAL A 108 -11.32 -16.35 24.34
N GLU A 109 -10.06 -16.38 23.95
CA GLU A 109 -9.62 -15.76 22.70
C GLU A 109 -10.18 -16.51 21.50
N PHE A 110 -10.81 -15.78 20.58
CA PHE A 110 -11.35 -16.34 19.33
C PHE A 110 -10.63 -15.83 18.09
N ASP A 111 -9.99 -14.65 18.16
CA ASP A 111 -9.23 -14.10 17.03
C ASP A 111 -8.15 -13.11 17.50
N ARG A 112 -7.20 -12.80 16.62
CA ARG A 112 -6.13 -11.82 16.85
C ARG A 112 -5.68 -11.17 15.54
N ALA A 113 -5.15 -9.96 15.64
CA ALA A 113 -4.55 -9.27 14.49
C ALA A 113 -3.33 -8.43 14.91
N THR A 114 -2.35 -8.36 14.02
CA THR A 114 -1.19 -7.45 14.12
C THR A 114 -1.32 -6.32 13.12
N PHE A 115 -1.19 -5.06 13.57
CA PHE A 115 -1.38 -3.87 12.75
C PHE A 115 -0.29 -2.83 13.03
N SER A 116 -0.05 -1.95 12.07
CA SER A 116 0.90 -0.84 12.21
C SER A 116 0.16 0.48 12.44
N VAL A 117 0.70 1.31 13.33
CA VAL A 117 0.22 2.67 13.59
C VAL A 117 1.27 3.68 13.16
N ASP A 118 0.81 4.71 12.46
CA ASP A 118 1.53 5.96 12.23
C ASP A 118 0.54 7.12 12.32
N TYR A 119 0.99 8.30 12.72
CA TYR A 119 0.11 9.44 12.97
C TYR A 119 0.86 10.78 13.00
N LEU A 120 0.10 11.87 12.94
CA LEU A 120 0.63 13.22 13.10
C LEU A 120 0.66 13.59 14.58
N ASP A 121 1.84 13.88 15.13
CA ASP A 121 1.97 14.40 16.49
C ASP A 121 1.36 15.81 16.59
N PRO A 122 0.65 16.14 17.70
CA PRO A 122 0.35 15.30 18.88
C PRO A 122 -0.86 14.38 18.68
N ASP A 123 -1.14 13.46 19.63
CA ASP A 123 -2.27 12.51 19.62
C ASP A 123 -3.62 13.08 19.11
N TYR A 124 -3.89 14.36 19.42
CA TYR A 124 -5.04 15.10 18.91
C TYR A 124 -4.62 16.45 18.32
N VAL A 125 -4.49 16.51 17.00
CA VAL A 125 -4.19 17.72 16.24
C VAL A 125 -5.40 18.65 16.22
N ARG A 126 -5.12 19.97 16.35
CA ARG A 126 -6.10 21.06 16.40
C ARG A 126 -5.68 22.24 15.49
N GLY A 127 -6.65 22.91 14.88
CA GLY A 127 -6.47 23.98 13.92
C GLY A 127 -5.82 23.57 12.58
N LEU A 128 -5.72 22.28 12.24
CA LEU A 128 -5.02 21.86 11.03
C LEU A 128 -5.91 21.99 9.79
N ALA A 129 -5.52 22.88 8.88
CA ALA A 129 -6.07 22.99 7.54
C ALA A 129 -5.09 22.38 6.55
N SER A 130 -5.30 21.11 6.18
CA SER A 130 -4.44 20.38 5.25
C SER A 130 -5.28 19.59 4.26
N TRP A 131 -4.88 19.62 2.99
CA TRP A 131 -5.46 18.84 1.92
C TRP A 131 -4.36 18.41 0.94
N VAL A 132 -4.62 17.32 0.23
CA VAL A 132 -3.78 16.84 -0.85
C VAL A 132 -4.66 16.27 -1.95
N ASP A 133 -4.28 16.51 -3.19
CA ASP A 133 -4.89 15.84 -4.33
C ASP A 133 -4.09 14.58 -4.66
N ILE A 134 -4.78 13.45 -4.76
CA ILE A 134 -4.21 12.18 -5.20
C ILE A 134 -4.82 11.76 -6.53
N SER A 135 -4.02 11.11 -7.36
CA SER A 135 -4.51 10.45 -8.56
C SER A 135 -4.91 9.02 -8.22
N VAL A 136 -6.05 8.55 -8.74
CA VAL A 136 -6.51 7.15 -8.65
C VAL A 136 -6.68 6.63 -10.08
N PRO A 137 -5.57 6.37 -10.77
CA PRO A 137 -5.57 6.29 -12.22
C PRO A 137 -6.28 5.04 -12.76
N GLU A 138 -6.30 3.95 -11.99
CA GLU A 138 -7.05 2.72 -12.31
C GLU A 138 -8.56 2.97 -12.38
N LEU A 139 -9.06 4.00 -11.68
CA LEU A 139 -10.45 4.43 -11.73
C LEU A 139 -10.67 5.64 -12.64
N GLY A 140 -9.60 6.18 -13.26
CA GLY A 140 -9.65 7.40 -14.05
C GLY A 140 -10.05 8.63 -13.23
N LYS A 141 -9.79 8.64 -11.92
CA LYS A 141 -10.22 9.71 -11.01
C LYS A 141 -9.05 10.47 -10.39
N LYS A 142 -9.32 11.71 -10.01
CA LYS A 142 -8.53 12.49 -9.05
C LYS A 142 -9.40 12.73 -7.83
N ALA A 143 -8.85 12.50 -6.64
CA ALA A 143 -9.55 12.71 -5.38
C ALA A 143 -8.81 13.74 -4.52
N THR A 144 -9.56 14.63 -3.88
CA THR A 144 -9.00 15.51 -2.84
C THR A 144 -9.21 14.83 -1.50
N LEU A 145 -8.10 14.57 -0.80
CA LEU A 145 -8.08 14.17 0.58
C LEU A 145 -7.98 15.42 1.46
N LEU A 146 -8.89 15.55 2.42
CA LEU A 146 -8.97 16.66 3.36
C LEU A 146 -8.80 16.14 4.79
N TRP A 147 -7.97 16.80 5.58
CA TRP A 147 -7.83 16.52 7.00
C TRP A 147 -9.15 16.79 7.74
N GLN A 148 -9.60 15.81 8.53
CA GLN A 148 -10.77 15.90 9.40
C GLN A 148 -10.36 15.69 10.85
N GLU A 149 -10.40 16.76 11.64
CA GLU A 149 -10.02 16.70 13.05
C GLU A 149 -10.89 15.79 13.91
N SER A 150 -12.17 15.64 13.58
CA SER A 150 -13.05 14.71 14.32
C SER A 150 -12.60 13.25 14.18
N LEU A 151 -11.97 12.92 13.05
CA LEU A 151 -11.45 11.60 12.73
C LEU A 151 -9.94 11.49 12.98
N GLN A 152 -9.24 12.60 13.20
CA GLN A 152 -7.77 12.64 13.28
C GLN A 152 -7.12 11.96 12.06
N GLY A 153 -7.67 12.20 10.87
CA GLY A 153 -7.23 11.57 9.63
C GLY A 153 -7.76 12.26 8.38
N TYR A 154 -7.34 11.79 7.20
CA TYR A 154 -7.80 12.32 5.91
C TYR A 154 -9.06 11.61 5.41
N THR A 155 -10.01 12.37 4.86
CA THR A 155 -11.19 11.85 4.16
C THR A 155 -11.24 12.35 2.72
N ILE A 156 -11.88 11.60 1.83
CA ILE A 156 -12.21 12.09 0.49
C ILE A 156 -13.25 13.21 0.63
N SER A 157 -12.95 14.40 0.10
CA SER A 157 -13.86 15.57 0.09
C SER A 157 -14.34 15.93 -1.32
N ASN A 158 -13.60 15.54 -2.35
CA ASN A 158 -13.96 15.74 -3.74
C ASN A 158 -13.45 14.58 -4.61
N VAL A 159 -14.22 14.23 -5.64
CA VAL A 159 -13.81 13.29 -6.68
C VAL A 159 -14.17 13.90 -8.03
N ARG A 160 -13.21 13.89 -8.96
CA ARG A 160 -13.35 14.36 -10.34
C ARG A 160 -12.69 13.38 -11.29
N ASP A 161 -13.05 13.46 -12.57
CA ASP A 161 -12.35 12.73 -13.62
C ASP A 161 -10.92 13.26 -13.77
N LEU A 162 -9.99 12.37 -14.11
CA LEU A 162 -8.70 12.81 -14.63
C LEU A 162 -8.93 13.52 -15.97
N GLU A 163 -8.20 14.61 -16.18
CA GLU A 163 -8.26 15.36 -17.44
C GLU A 163 -7.72 14.53 -18.61
N TYR A 164 -6.85 13.56 -18.33
CA TYR A 164 -6.28 12.61 -19.28
C TYR A 164 -6.34 11.19 -18.72
N SER A 165 -6.66 10.20 -19.56
CA SER A 165 -6.58 8.80 -19.12
C SER A 165 -5.12 8.36 -18.95
N LEU A 166 -4.89 7.29 -18.19
CA LEU A 166 -3.57 6.66 -18.12
C LEU A 166 -3.04 6.28 -19.50
N ASP A 167 -3.91 5.79 -20.37
CA ASP A 167 -3.53 5.40 -21.73
C ASP A 167 -3.06 6.61 -22.55
N ASP A 168 -3.69 7.78 -22.38
CA ASP A 168 -3.26 9.02 -23.03
C ASP A 168 -1.88 9.46 -22.52
N VAL A 169 -1.67 9.38 -21.19
CA VAL A 169 -0.38 9.67 -20.56
C VAL A 169 0.71 8.74 -21.10
N PHE A 170 0.44 7.43 -21.16
CA PHE A 170 1.40 6.46 -21.71
C PHE A 170 1.65 6.70 -23.20
N ALA A 171 0.61 6.96 -24.00
CA ALA A 171 0.76 7.23 -25.42
C ALA A 171 1.63 8.48 -25.69
N ALA A 172 1.45 9.52 -24.88
CA ALA A 172 2.25 10.74 -24.98
C ALA A 172 3.69 10.54 -24.47
N ALA A 173 3.87 9.90 -23.32
CA ALA A 173 5.17 9.76 -22.67
C ALA A 173 6.10 8.72 -23.33
N VAL A 174 5.58 7.58 -23.80
CA VAL A 174 6.41 6.47 -24.32
C VAL A 174 7.12 6.84 -25.61
N GLY A 175 8.43 6.61 -25.68
CA GLY A 175 9.26 6.87 -26.87
C GLY A 175 10.60 7.50 -26.53
N ALA A 176 11.36 7.84 -27.57
CA ALA A 176 12.66 8.49 -27.43
C ALA A 176 12.48 9.99 -27.12
N TRP A 177 13.31 10.49 -26.21
CA TRP A 177 13.36 11.88 -25.79
C TRP A 177 14.79 12.36 -25.87
N SER A 178 14.99 13.52 -26.49
CA SER A 178 16.32 14.09 -26.70
C SER A 178 16.35 15.57 -26.36
N GLY A 179 17.48 16.02 -25.84
CA GLY A 179 17.66 17.41 -25.51
C GLY A 179 18.97 17.70 -24.80
N THR A 180 18.92 18.70 -23.93
CA THR A 180 20.13 19.24 -23.30
C THR A 180 19.95 19.36 -21.80
N TRP A 181 21.08 19.38 -21.09
CA TRP A 181 21.15 19.70 -19.69
C TRP A 181 22.19 20.78 -19.42
N GLN A 182 21.99 21.51 -18.33
CA GLN A 182 22.86 22.59 -17.89
C GLN A 182 23.10 22.49 -16.38
N SER A 183 24.22 23.05 -15.92
CA SER A 183 24.56 23.14 -14.50
C SER A 183 25.38 24.38 -14.24
N ALA A 184 25.30 24.93 -13.03
CA ALA A 184 26.21 25.99 -12.60
C ALA A 184 27.68 25.51 -12.50
N ARG A 185 27.92 24.18 -12.50
CA ARG A 185 29.22 23.55 -12.26
C ARG A 185 29.82 22.89 -13.50
N SER A 186 29.13 22.91 -14.64
CA SER A 186 29.58 22.28 -15.89
C SER A 186 29.12 23.09 -17.11
N ALA A 187 29.77 22.88 -18.26
CA ALA A 187 29.37 23.45 -19.55
C ALA A 187 28.01 22.90 -20.05
N GLY A 188 27.42 21.93 -19.36
CA GLY A 188 26.22 21.22 -19.79
C GLY A 188 26.52 20.18 -20.88
N GLY A 189 25.47 19.56 -21.38
CA GLY A 189 25.61 18.51 -22.38
C GLY A 189 24.27 18.03 -22.93
N ILE A 190 24.33 16.90 -23.63
CA ILE A 190 23.17 16.17 -24.12
C ILE A 190 22.57 15.33 -23.00
N PHE A 191 21.24 15.32 -22.92
CA PHE A 191 20.46 14.39 -22.13
C PHE A 191 19.48 13.69 -23.07
N ASP A 192 19.66 12.38 -23.25
CA ASP A 192 18.77 11.54 -24.03
C ASP A 192 18.22 10.40 -23.16
N MET A 193 17.00 9.97 -23.43
CA MET A 193 16.39 8.81 -22.79
C MET A 193 15.31 8.19 -23.68
N THR A 194 14.91 6.96 -23.37
CA THR A 194 13.67 6.38 -23.88
C THR A 194 12.73 6.17 -22.70
N MET A 195 11.46 6.53 -22.83
CA MET A 195 10.44 6.18 -21.85
C MET A 195 9.71 4.93 -22.31
N GLU A 196 9.64 3.92 -21.46
CA GLU A 196 8.95 2.65 -21.72
C GLU A 196 7.83 2.44 -20.71
N LYS A 197 6.74 1.80 -21.14
CA LYS A 197 5.68 1.34 -20.23
C LYS A 197 6.07 -0.02 -19.66
N VAL A 198 6.01 -0.16 -18.34
CA VAL A 198 6.36 -1.39 -17.61
C VAL A 198 5.29 -1.77 -16.60
N GLN A 199 5.15 -3.07 -16.33
CA GLN A 199 4.25 -3.59 -15.31
C GLN A 199 5.02 -3.90 -14.04
N ILE A 200 4.59 -3.36 -12.90
CA ILE A 200 5.11 -3.73 -11.58
C ILE A 200 4.14 -4.71 -10.91
N PRO A 201 4.60 -5.92 -10.55
CA PRO A 201 3.79 -6.88 -9.80
C PRO A 201 3.20 -6.27 -8.54
N GLY A 202 1.87 -6.35 -8.38
CA GLY A 202 1.16 -5.82 -7.22
C GLY A 202 0.96 -4.29 -7.20
N ARG A 203 1.46 -3.55 -8.20
CA ARG A 203 1.34 -2.08 -8.26
C ARG A 203 0.71 -1.53 -9.55
N GLY A 204 0.73 -2.30 -10.65
CA GLY A 204 0.11 -1.88 -11.92
C GLY A 204 1.13 -1.40 -12.96
N GLU A 205 0.62 -0.73 -14.00
CA GLU A 205 1.45 -0.16 -15.07
C GLU A 205 2.09 1.18 -14.63
N THR A 206 3.33 1.42 -15.03
CA THR A 206 4.03 2.69 -14.82
C THR A 206 5.02 2.95 -15.97
N LEU A 207 5.70 4.09 -15.92
CA LEU A 207 6.77 4.47 -16.83
C LEU A 207 8.15 4.08 -16.26
N GLN A 208 9.07 3.71 -17.13
CA GLN A 208 10.48 3.52 -16.81
C GLN A 208 11.34 4.27 -17.83
N PRO A 209 12.21 5.20 -17.40
CA PRO A 209 13.23 5.74 -18.27
C PRO A 209 14.28 4.65 -18.51
N THR A 210 14.63 4.41 -19.77
CA THR A 210 15.63 3.46 -20.23
C THR A 210 16.59 4.16 -21.19
N GLN A 211 17.69 3.48 -21.53
CA GLN A 211 18.68 3.97 -22.51
C GLN A 211 19.20 5.39 -22.23
N ILE A 212 19.22 5.80 -20.96
CA ILE A 212 19.62 7.15 -20.55
C ILE A 212 21.07 7.42 -20.95
N THR A 213 21.29 8.57 -21.60
CA THR A 213 22.61 9.09 -21.95
C THR A 213 22.76 10.52 -21.42
N ILE A 214 23.77 10.77 -20.57
CA ILE A 214 24.11 12.10 -20.03
C ILE A 214 25.58 12.38 -20.32
N THR A 215 25.84 13.25 -21.29
CA THR A 215 27.21 13.58 -21.73
C THR A 215 27.82 14.70 -20.88
N ASN A 216 29.14 14.86 -20.93
CA ASN A 216 29.89 15.95 -20.26
C ASN A 216 29.73 16.03 -18.73
N THR A 217 29.48 14.89 -18.08
CA THR A 217 29.35 14.81 -16.61
C THR A 217 30.66 14.48 -15.90
N GLY A 218 31.64 13.91 -16.63
CA GLY A 218 32.83 13.31 -16.05
C GLY A 218 32.62 11.87 -15.55
N CYS A 219 31.40 11.34 -15.62
CA CYS A 219 31.08 9.91 -15.47
C CYS A 219 30.85 9.26 -16.83
N SER A 220 30.63 7.94 -16.82
CA SER A 220 30.16 7.22 -18.00
C SER A 220 28.85 7.79 -18.51
N GLU A 221 28.79 8.00 -19.82
CA GLU A 221 27.65 8.70 -20.42
C GLU A 221 26.38 7.87 -20.44
N LYS A 222 26.48 6.54 -20.44
CA LYS A 222 25.31 5.65 -20.65
C LYS A 222 24.90 4.94 -19.37
N SER A 223 23.60 4.79 -19.18
CA SER A 223 23.01 3.93 -18.17
C SER A 223 23.33 2.44 -18.42
N ARG A 224 23.42 1.68 -17.33
CA ARG A 224 23.48 0.22 -17.29
C ARG A 224 22.18 -0.37 -16.75
N GLN A 225 21.59 0.28 -15.75
CA GLN A 225 20.35 -0.14 -15.11
C GLN A 225 19.55 1.10 -14.74
N THR A 226 18.23 0.99 -14.81
CA THR A 226 17.28 2.05 -14.42
C THR A 226 16.15 1.43 -13.60
N SER A 227 15.49 2.25 -12.79
CA SER A 227 14.33 1.84 -11.99
C SER A 227 13.04 2.43 -12.57
N PRO A 228 11.91 1.72 -12.50
CA PRO A 228 10.61 2.30 -12.83
C PRO A 228 10.30 3.53 -11.96
N ILE A 229 9.50 4.44 -12.49
CA ILE A 229 8.91 5.53 -11.72
C ILE A 229 7.92 4.92 -10.72
N ALA A 230 8.13 5.23 -9.43
CA ALA A 230 7.33 4.67 -8.36
C ALA A 230 5.88 5.17 -8.44
N SER A 231 5.67 6.48 -8.45
CA SER A 231 4.33 7.08 -8.44
C SER A 231 4.21 8.11 -9.56
N LEU A 232 3.02 8.22 -10.16
CA LEU A 232 2.75 9.33 -11.08
C LEU A 232 2.62 10.68 -10.34
N ASP A 233 2.42 10.64 -9.03
CA ASP A 233 2.42 11.83 -8.17
C ASP A 233 3.85 12.21 -7.70
N ASP A 234 4.84 11.32 -7.86
CA ASP A 234 6.27 11.54 -7.58
C ASP A 234 7.12 10.93 -8.69
N LEU A 235 7.30 11.72 -9.75
CA LEU A 235 8.00 11.30 -10.96
C LEU A 235 9.52 11.32 -10.73
N SER A 236 10.02 10.29 -10.08
CA SER A 236 11.45 10.10 -9.84
C SER A 236 11.92 8.69 -10.19
N SER A 237 13.21 8.57 -10.54
CA SER A 237 13.83 7.29 -10.90
C SER A 237 15.31 7.27 -10.53
N ASP A 238 15.76 6.16 -9.96
CA ASP A 238 17.17 5.90 -9.71
C ASP A 238 17.81 5.11 -10.86
N VAL A 239 18.99 5.59 -11.26
CA VAL A 239 19.72 5.14 -12.44
C VAL A 239 21.15 4.78 -12.05
N VAL A 240 21.63 3.65 -12.56
CA VAL A 240 23.02 3.23 -12.43
C VAL A 240 23.70 3.36 -13.79
N MET A 241 24.73 4.19 -13.85
CA MET A 241 25.57 4.38 -15.03
C MET A 241 26.50 3.19 -15.24
N LYS A 242 27.10 3.07 -16.44
CA LYS A 242 28.00 1.95 -16.76
C LYS A 242 29.26 1.86 -15.90
N ASP A 243 29.67 2.96 -15.27
CA ASP A 243 30.79 3.03 -14.32
C ASP A 243 30.34 2.90 -12.85
N ASP A 244 29.14 2.36 -12.60
CA ASP A 244 28.54 2.19 -11.26
C ASP A 244 28.16 3.50 -10.54
N SER A 245 28.25 4.65 -11.20
CA SER A 245 27.75 5.92 -10.66
C SER A 245 26.23 5.88 -10.54
N GLN A 246 25.72 6.33 -9.40
CA GLN A 246 24.27 6.42 -9.15
C GLN A 246 23.78 7.83 -9.40
N VAL A 247 22.70 7.94 -10.16
CA VAL A 247 21.99 9.17 -10.48
C VAL A 247 20.57 9.06 -9.97
N HIS A 248 20.11 10.08 -9.26
CA HIS A 248 18.70 10.28 -9.00
C HIS A 248 18.13 11.28 -10.01
N LEU A 249 17.03 10.93 -10.67
CA LEU A 249 16.31 11.78 -11.61
C LEU A 249 14.97 12.20 -11.01
N THR A 250 14.60 13.46 -11.22
CA THR A 250 13.25 13.98 -10.96
C THR A 250 12.72 14.59 -12.25
N PHE A 251 11.53 14.20 -12.67
CA PHE A 251 10.87 14.64 -13.90
C PHE A 251 9.74 15.62 -13.60
N LEU A 252 9.60 16.61 -14.46
CA LEU A 252 8.60 17.67 -14.42
C LEU A 252 8.06 17.84 -15.86
N PRO A 253 7.14 16.96 -16.29
CA PRO A 253 6.54 17.07 -17.62
C PRO A 253 5.66 18.32 -17.74
N THR A 254 5.57 18.87 -18.95
CA THR A 254 4.50 19.85 -19.26
C THR A 254 3.14 19.17 -19.27
N GLU A 255 2.06 19.92 -19.05
CA GLU A 255 0.68 19.39 -19.05
C GLU A 255 0.34 18.62 -20.33
N THR A 256 0.90 19.05 -21.46
CA THR A 256 0.67 18.42 -22.77
C THR A 256 1.64 17.28 -23.08
N LEU A 257 2.58 16.97 -22.19
CA LEU A 257 3.67 16.01 -22.44
C LEU A 257 4.38 16.27 -23.77
N SER A 258 4.50 17.54 -24.15
CA SER A 258 5.28 18.00 -25.32
C SER A 258 6.75 18.22 -24.98
N THR A 259 7.06 18.34 -23.69
CA THR A 259 8.41 18.54 -23.15
C THR A 259 8.47 17.88 -21.79
N ILE A 260 9.59 17.23 -21.50
CA ILE A 260 9.91 16.78 -20.14
C ILE A 260 11.11 17.58 -19.68
N THR A 261 10.94 18.37 -18.61
CA THR A 261 12.06 18.96 -17.90
C THR A 261 12.29 18.22 -16.60
N GLY A 262 13.35 18.54 -15.87
CA GLY A 262 13.68 17.87 -14.64
C GLY A 262 15.07 18.22 -14.15
N VAL A 263 15.45 17.55 -13.07
CA VAL A 263 16.78 17.66 -12.47
C VAL A 263 17.38 16.28 -12.29
N PHE A 264 18.70 16.24 -12.24
CA PHE A 264 19.45 15.05 -11.85
C PHE A 264 20.51 15.39 -10.81
N VAL A 265 20.86 14.42 -9.97
CA VAL A 265 21.98 14.51 -9.03
C VAL A 265 22.76 13.20 -9.02
N PHE A 266 24.08 13.27 -9.20
CA PHE A 266 24.98 12.14 -9.02
C PHE A 266 25.29 11.93 -7.54
N ASN A 267 24.84 10.81 -6.99
CA ASN A 267 24.99 10.45 -5.58
C ASN A 267 26.29 9.69 -5.28
N SER A 268 26.89 9.09 -6.31
CA SER A 268 28.14 8.31 -6.22
C SER A 268 28.97 8.42 -7.50
N GLY A 269 30.15 7.77 -7.49
CA GLY A 269 31.04 7.72 -8.65
C GLY A 269 31.99 8.93 -8.78
N PRO A 270 32.77 9.00 -9.86
CA PRO A 270 33.80 10.02 -10.07
C PRO A 270 33.23 11.44 -10.24
N CYS A 271 31.96 11.57 -10.63
CA CYS A 271 31.26 12.85 -10.73
C CYS A 271 30.24 13.10 -9.61
N LYS A 272 30.40 12.43 -8.45
CA LYS A 272 29.54 12.64 -7.27
C LYS A 272 29.40 14.12 -6.93
N GLY A 273 28.16 14.55 -6.67
CA GLY A 273 27.82 15.93 -6.32
C GLY A 273 27.65 16.85 -7.53
N LEU A 274 27.82 16.34 -8.76
CA LEU A 274 27.33 17.02 -9.95
C LEU A 274 25.81 16.91 -10.01
N ASP A 275 25.18 18.06 -10.20
CA ASP A 275 23.76 18.23 -10.40
C ASP A 275 23.51 19.05 -11.66
N GLY A 276 22.34 18.90 -12.27
CA GLY A 276 21.96 19.66 -13.44
C GLY A 276 20.45 19.63 -13.69
N ALA A 277 19.98 20.59 -14.48
CA ALA A 277 18.61 20.62 -14.99
C ALA A 277 18.63 20.21 -16.46
N PHE A 278 17.67 19.39 -16.89
CA PHE A 278 17.54 18.96 -18.28
C PHE A 278 16.20 19.37 -18.87
N THR A 279 16.18 19.49 -20.19
CA THR A 279 14.98 19.69 -21.00
C THR A 279 15.09 18.80 -22.21
N VAL A 280 14.11 17.92 -22.40
CA VAL A 280 14.03 17.00 -23.53
C VAL A 280 12.70 17.12 -24.27
N LEU A 281 12.78 16.86 -25.56
CA LEU A 281 11.69 16.91 -26.52
C LEU A 281 11.58 15.55 -27.23
N LYS A 282 10.37 15.22 -27.66
CA LYS A 282 10.05 14.01 -28.43
C LYS A 282 9.97 14.33 -29.92
#